data_AF-G9ZJ79-F1
#
_entry.id   AF-G9ZJ79-F1
#
_cell.length_a   1.000
_cell.length_b   1.000
_cell.length_c   1.000
_cell.angle_alpha   90.00
_cell.angle_beta   90.00
_cell.angle_gamma   90.00
#
_symmetry.space_group_name_H-M   'P 1'
#
loop_
_entity.id
_entity.type
_entity.pdbx_description
1 polymer ?
#
loop_
_entity_poly.entity_id
_entity_poly.type
_entity_poly.pdbx_seq_one_letter_code
_entity_poly.pdbx_strand_id
1 'polypeptide(L)' 'MKDLTETERRMIYRMPHSVRATYLMWRTGFNPKYTIAHETYRRHRAILADQFGIDITALP' A
#
# COMPACT_ATOMS: atom_id res chain seq x y z
N MET A 1 -5.49 14.71 4.34
CA MET A 1 -5.22 13.30 4.70
C MET A 1 -6.07 12.98 5.91
N LYS A 2 -6.96 11.97 5.87
CA LYS A 2 -7.69 11.57 7.09
C LYS A 2 -6.68 11.09 8.12
N ASP A 3 -6.90 11.44 9.39
CA ASP A 3 -6.06 10.95 10.47
C ASP A 3 -6.07 9.42 10.50
N LEU A 4 -4.88 8.84 10.69
CA LEU A 4 -4.74 7.40 10.86
C LEU A 4 -5.29 7.00 12.23
N THR A 5 -6.24 6.08 12.22
CA THR A 5 -6.65 5.37 13.44
C THR A 5 -5.46 4.61 14.03
N GLU A 6 -5.50 4.32 15.33
CA GLU A 6 -4.39 3.59 15.97
C GLU A 6 -4.16 2.21 15.35
N THR A 7 -5.24 1.53 14.96
CA THR A 7 -5.20 0.25 14.24
C THR A 7 -4.46 0.36 12.91
N GLU A 8 -4.75 1.40 12.11
CA GLU A 8 -4.06 1.63 10.84
C GLU A 8 -2.58 1.97 11.04
N ARG A 9 -2.23 2.74 12.09
CA ARG A 9 -0.82 3.01 12.43
C ARG A 9 -0.08 1.71 12.76
N ARG A 10 -0.67 0.86 13.60
CA ARG A 10 -0.10 -0.45 13.96
C ARG A 10 0.05 -1.36 12.73
N MET A 11 -0.91 -1.34 11.81
CA MET A 11 -0.81 -2.06 10.54
C MET A 11 0.38 -1.58 9.71
N ILE A 12 0.55 -0.26 9.55
CA ILE A 12 1.68 0.33 8.80
C ILE A 12 3.03 -0.07 9.40
N TYR A 13 3.14 -0.09 10.74
CA TYR A 13 4.38 -0.52 11.40
C TYR A 13 4.71 -2.00 11.16
N ARG A 14 3.69 -2.86 11.02
CA ARG A 14 3.86 -4.28 10.70
C ARG A 14 4.11 -4.55 9.22
N MET A 15 3.84 -3.60 8.33
CA MET A 15 4.13 -3.77 6.90
C MET A 15 5.63 -3.87 6.63
N PRO A 16 6.06 -4.79 5.74
CA PRO A 16 7.42 -4.82 5.23
C PRO A 16 7.84 -3.46 4.67
N HIS A 17 9.08 -3.06 4.94
CA HIS A 17 9.59 -1.75 4.51
C HIS A 17 9.47 -1.57 2.98
N SER A 18 9.70 -2.64 2.20
CA SER A 18 9.62 -2.61 0.74
C SER A 18 8.23 -2.20 0.22
N VAL A 19 7.16 -2.62 0.90
CA VAL A 19 5.77 -2.44 0.44
C VAL A 19 5.13 -1.18 1.03
N ARG A 20 5.63 -0.72 2.18
CA ARG A 20 5.09 0.43 2.93
C ARG A 20 4.97 1.70 2.09
N ALA A 21 6.00 2.03 1.30
CA ALA A 21 5.98 3.21 0.45
C ALA A 21 4.89 3.15 -0.62
N THR A 22 4.70 1.99 -1.25
CA THR A 22 3.64 1.76 -2.24
C THR A 22 2.26 1.90 -1.62
N TYR A 23 2.05 1.35 -0.42
CA TYR A 23 0.79 1.51 0.31
C TYR A 23 0.51 2.99 0.65
N LEU A 24 1.50 3.71 1.19
CA LEU A 24 1.32 5.12 1.55
C LEU A 24 1.02 5.99 0.34
N MET A 25 1.68 5.74 -0.79
CA MET A 25 1.41 6.44 -2.05
C MET A 25 -0.01 6.20 -2.56
N TRP A 26 -0.46 4.94 -2.52
CA TRP A 26 -1.85 4.60 -2.84
C TRP A 26 -2.83 5.31 -1.90
N ARG A 27 -2.56 5.27 -0.60
CA ARG A 27 -3.41 5.90 0.44
C ARG A 27 -3.54 7.42 0.27
N THR A 28 -2.53 8.08 -0.30
CA THR A 28 -2.57 9.52 -0.58
C THR A 28 -3.25 9.87 -1.90
N GLY A 29 -3.79 8.89 -2.62
CA GLY A 29 -4.54 9.08 -3.87
C GLY A 29 -3.67 9.00 -5.13
N PHE A 30 -2.39 8.63 -5.02
CA PHE A 30 -1.53 8.40 -6.19
C PHE A 30 -1.64 6.95 -6.63
N ASN A 31 -1.76 6.71 -7.94
CA ASN A 31 -1.78 5.35 -8.44
C ASN A 31 -0.35 4.81 -8.60
N PRO A 32 0.10 3.85 -7.74
CA PRO A 32 1.47 3.37 -7.79
C PRO A 32 1.80 2.61 -9.09
N LYS A 33 0.79 2.11 -9.83
CA LYS A 33 1.00 1.44 -11.11
C LYS A 33 1.80 2.29 -12.11
N TYR A 34 1.73 3.61 -12.01
CA TYR A 34 2.38 4.54 -12.93
C TYR A 34 3.68 5.15 -12.38
N THR A 35 4.08 4.81 -11.16
CA THR A 35 5.26 5.43 -10.49
C THR A 35 6.35 4.43 -10.14
N ILE A 36 6.05 3.12 -10.11
CA ILE A 36 7.03 2.07 -9.82
C ILE A 36 7.10 1.06 -10.98
N ALA A 37 8.20 0.31 -11.03
CA ALA A 37 8.37 -0.74 -12.02
C ALA A 37 7.24 -1.78 -11.96
N HIS A 38 6.81 -2.27 -13.13
CA HIS A 38 5.65 -3.15 -13.25
C HIS A 38 5.77 -4.44 -12.41
N GLU A 39 6.94 -5.07 -12.39
CA GLU A 39 7.19 -6.26 -11.57
C GLU A 39 7.07 -5.97 -10.07
N THR A 40 7.64 -4.85 -9.62
CA THR A 40 7.56 -4.38 -8.24
C THR A 40 6.12 -4.10 -7.85
N TYR A 41 5.35 -3.44 -8.71
CA TYR A 41 3.92 -3.21 -8.49
C TYR A 41 3.16 -4.52 -8.32
N ARG A 42 3.38 -5.48 -9.21
CA ARG A 42 2.72 -6.79 -9.14
C ARG A 42 3.03 -7.52 -7.83
N ARG A 43 4.30 -7.52 -7.40
CA ARG A 43 4.74 -8.13 -6.14
C ARG A 43 4.13 -7.43 -4.93
N HIS A 44 4.16 -6.09 -4.90
CA HIS A 44 3.63 -5.31 -3.79
C HIS A 44 2.11 -5.44 -3.69
N ARG A 45 1.40 -5.45 -4.82
CA ARG A 45 -0.05 -5.71 -4.88
C ARG A 45 -0.39 -7.07 -4.26
N ALA A 46 0.34 -8.13 -4.62
CA ALA A 46 0.11 -9.46 -4.07
C ALA A 46 0.32 -9.48 -2.54
N ILE A 47 1.43 -8.91 -2.05
CA ILE A 47 1.71 -8.84 -0.60
C ILE A 47 0.62 -8.05 0.15
N LEU A 48 0.17 -6.92 -0.40
CA LEU A 48 -0.88 -6.10 0.21
C LEU A 48 -2.22 -6.81 0.25
N ALA A 49 -2.59 -7.51 -0.82
CA ALA A 49 -3.81 -8.30 -0.87
C ALA A 49 -3.75 -9.49 0.10
N ASP A 50 -2.70 -10.30 0.02
CA ASP A 50 -2.59 -11.57 0.74
C ASP A 50 -2.39 -11.41 2.24
N GLN A 51 -1.59 -10.41 2.66
CA GLN A 51 -1.21 -10.25 4.08
C GLN A 51 -2.01 -9.17 4.80
N PHE A 52 -2.53 -8.17 4.07
CA PHE A 52 -3.18 -7.01 4.66
C PHE A 52 -4.63 -6.82 4.19
N GLY A 53 -5.10 -7.59 3.20
CA GLY A 53 -6.45 -7.44 2.64
C GLY A 53 -6.66 -6.12 1.88
N ILE A 54 -5.59 -5.52 1.37
CA ILE A 54 -5.61 -4.20 0.73
C ILE A 54 -5.47 -4.36 -0.78
N ASP A 55 -6.49 -3.92 -1.52
CA ASP A 55 -6.44 -3.86 -2.98
C ASP A 55 -6.06 -2.45 -3.45
N ILE A 56 -4.89 -2.34 -4.08
CA ILE A 56 -4.35 -1.08 -4.62
C ILE A 56 -4.65 -0.87 -6.11
N THR A 57 -5.60 -1.61 -6.69
CA THR A 57 -5.98 -1.47 -8.11
C THR A 57 -6.90 -0.28 -8.38
N ALA A 58 -7.80 0.02 -7.44
CA ALA A 58 -8.61 1.24 -7.42
C ALA A 58 -8.04 2.22 -6.39
N LEU A 59 -8.22 3.53 -6.59
CA LEU A 59 -7.84 4.52 -5.57
C LEU A 59 -8.76 4.41 -4.33
N PRO A 60 -8.26 4.74 -3.13
CA PRO A 60 -8.98 4.59 -1.87
C PRO A 60 -10.17 5.55 -1.70
#